data_AF-A0A2T2TWS9-F1
#
_entry.id   AF-A0A2T2TWS9-F1
#
_cell.length_a   1.000
_cell.length_b   1.000
_cell.length_c   1.000
_cell.angle_alpha   90.00
_cell.angle_beta   90.00
_cell.angle_gamma   90.00
#
_symmetry.space_group_name_H-M   'P 1'
#
loop_
_entity.id
_entity.type
_entity.pdbx_description
1 polymer ?
#
loop_
_entity_poly.entity_id
_entity_poly.type
_entity_poly.pdbx_seq_one_letter_code
_entity_poly.pdbx_strand_id
1 'polypeptide(L)'
;MDASALRAEDRARSDRVGPYRYGKTIETNVSPDRDGTWEQLSSGEWLWRLRIQSRDAVSLSVGFTQFQLPAGAALYVHGPGNTAVHGPYTAADATAGQHWTPLIRGEELILELVVPADRRPGVRLKIGKTVYGYRSLPGRGNAVPSKSGSCNLDVACEEADPWREQVRSVGRYTFESNGSTFLCSGALINNTAEDGTPYLVTAEHCISTPEEATTMVFYWNYQN
;
A
#
# COMPACT_ATOMS: atom_id res chain seq x y z
N MET A 1 -14.29 11.26 -8.87
CA MET A 1 -13.00 11.93 -9.11
C MET A 1 -12.86 12.17 -10.59
N ASP A 2 -12.43 13.35 -11.05
CA ASP A 2 -12.07 13.54 -12.45
C ASP A 2 -10.63 13.06 -12.70
N ALA A 3 -10.50 11.78 -13.06
CA ALA A 3 -9.22 11.17 -13.37
C ALA A 3 -8.55 11.79 -14.61
N SER A 4 -9.32 12.37 -15.53
CA SER A 4 -8.79 12.97 -16.76
C SER A 4 -8.06 14.27 -16.46
N ALA A 5 -8.66 15.13 -15.62
CA ALA A 5 -8.06 16.38 -15.15
C ALA A 5 -6.79 16.13 -14.33
N LEU A 6 -6.80 15.14 -13.42
CA LEU A 6 -5.62 14.80 -12.62
C LEU A 6 -4.45 14.28 -13.47
N ARG A 7 -4.72 13.46 -14.49
CA ARG A 7 -3.68 13.02 -15.43
C ARG A 7 -3.16 14.18 -16.27
N ALA A 8 -3.99 15.14 -16.63
CA ALA A 8 -3.55 16.34 -17.35
C ALA A 8 -2.66 17.23 -16.47
N GLU A 9 -3.03 17.41 -15.20
CA GLU A 9 -2.21 18.11 -14.19
C GLU A 9 -0.84 17.42 -14.03
N ASP A 10 -0.79 16.09 -13.91
CA ASP A 10 0.46 15.35 -13.81
C ASP A 10 1.35 15.50 -15.05
N ARG A 11 0.77 15.53 -16.25
CA ARG A 11 1.52 15.74 -17.51
C ARG A 11 2.09 17.15 -17.61
N ALA A 12 1.36 18.15 -17.12
CA ALA A 12 1.80 19.55 -17.14
C ALA A 12 2.94 19.81 -16.14
N ARG A 13 3.15 18.93 -15.16
CA ARG A 13 4.28 18.99 -14.20
C ARG A 13 5.60 18.43 -14.80
N SER A 14 5.86 18.66 -16.09
CA SER A 14 6.89 17.97 -16.89
C SER A 14 8.35 18.13 -16.43
N ASP A 15 8.65 19.08 -15.54
CA ASP A 15 10.03 19.56 -15.34
C ASP A 15 10.62 19.29 -13.93
N ARG A 16 10.07 18.40 -13.09
CA ARG A 16 10.56 18.31 -11.69
C ARG A 16 10.83 16.91 -11.16
N VAL A 17 12.06 16.77 -10.67
CA VAL A 17 12.47 15.85 -9.60
C VAL A 17 11.36 15.78 -8.54
N GLY A 18 10.87 14.59 -8.23
CA GLY A 18 9.77 14.40 -7.28
C GLY A 18 9.10 13.03 -7.36
N PRO A 19 8.26 12.71 -6.37
CA PRO A 19 7.64 11.40 -6.23
C PRO A 19 6.54 11.17 -7.28
N TYR A 20 6.33 9.93 -7.73
CA TYR A 20 5.33 9.62 -8.76
C TYR A 20 3.93 9.60 -8.17
N ARG A 21 3.12 10.65 -8.40
CA ARG A 21 1.72 10.68 -7.95
C ARG A 21 0.88 9.69 -8.76
N TYR A 22 0.22 8.74 -8.10
CA TYR A 22 -0.60 7.74 -8.78
C TYR A 22 -2.08 7.77 -8.41
N GLY A 23 -2.43 8.43 -7.31
CA GLY A 23 -3.79 8.45 -6.78
C GLY A 23 -4.07 9.65 -5.88
N LYS A 24 -5.34 9.79 -5.49
CA LYS A 24 -5.76 10.67 -4.38
C LYS A 24 -6.23 9.84 -3.21
N THR A 25 -6.06 10.42 -2.04
CA THR A 25 -6.59 9.89 -0.79
C THR A 25 -7.79 10.72 -0.39
N ILE A 26 -8.90 10.04 -0.06
CA ILE A 26 -10.11 10.67 0.42
C ILE A 26 -10.29 10.28 1.89
N GLU A 27 -10.62 11.26 2.73
CA GLU A 27 -11.03 11.01 4.11
C GLU A 27 -12.31 10.19 4.12
N THR A 28 -12.32 9.12 4.88
CA THR A 28 -13.48 8.26 5.09
C THR A 28 -13.73 8.05 6.57
N ASN A 29 -14.95 7.66 6.90
CA ASN A 29 -15.31 7.27 8.26
C ASN A 29 -16.07 5.96 8.15
N VAL A 30 -15.32 4.87 7.95
CA VAL A 30 -15.87 3.53 7.76
C VAL A 30 -15.38 2.62 8.89
N SER A 31 -16.29 1.86 9.50
CA SER A 31 -15.97 1.03 10.65
C SER A 31 -16.88 -0.21 10.74
N PRO A 32 -16.40 -1.36 11.26
CA PRO A 32 -17.18 -2.61 11.24
C PRO A 32 -18.49 -2.61 12.03
N ASP A 33 -18.66 -1.66 12.94
CA ASP A 33 -19.88 -1.46 13.75
C ASP A 33 -21.01 -0.78 12.97
N ARG A 34 -20.70 0.00 11.93
CA ARG A 34 -21.68 0.72 11.10
C ARG A 34 -21.73 0.22 9.67
N ASP A 35 -20.60 -0.24 9.14
CA ASP A 35 -20.39 -0.49 7.73
C ASP A 35 -20.00 -1.95 7.48
N GLY A 36 -20.31 -2.46 6.30
CA GLY A 36 -20.09 -3.87 5.94
C GLY A 36 -21.10 -4.81 6.58
N THR A 37 -20.81 -6.11 6.50
CA THR A 37 -21.71 -7.18 6.95
C THR A 37 -20.97 -8.15 7.85
N TRP A 38 -21.58 -8.50 8.97
CA TRP A 38 -21.10 -9.57 9.85
C TRP A 38 -21.93 -10.82 9.64
N GLU A 39 -21.27 -11.96 9.53
CA GLU A 39 -21.89 -13.28 9.61
C GLU A 39 -21.15 -14.14 10.64
N GLN A 40 -21.86 -15.09 11.23
CA GLN A 40 -21.25 -16.12 12.05
C GLN A 40 -21.08 -17.38 11.20
N LEU A 41 -19.84 -17.85 11.10
CA LEU A 41 -19.49 -19.05 10.35
C LEU A 41 -19.93 -20.32 11.10
N SER A 42 -19.99 -21.45 10.39
CA SER A 42 -20.27 -22.75 11.01
C SER A 42 -19.20 -23.18 12.04
N SER A 43 -17.98 -22.61 11.96
CA SER A 43 -16.93 -22.77 12.97
C SER A 43 -17.24 -22.03 14.29
N GLY A 44 -18.22 -21.13 14.29
CA GLY A 44 -18.54 -20.24 15.41
C GLY A 44 -17.81 -18.89 15.36
N GLU A 45 -16.81 -18.75 14.50
CA GLU A 45 -16.09 -17.48 14.26
C GLU A 45 -17.01 -16.44 13.60
N TRP A 46 -16.67 -15.17 13.80
CA TRP A 46 -17.29 -14.06 13.12
C TRP A 46 -16.48 -13.68 11.89
N LEU A 47 -17.16 -13.47 10.77
CA LEU A 47 -16.60 -12.92 9.56
C LEU A 47 -17.28 -11.59 9.25
N TRP A 48 -16.47 -10.53 9.19
CA TRP A 48 -16.90 -9.25 8.66
C TRP A 48 -16.40 -9.06 7.24
N ARG A 49 -17.29 -8.63 6.34
CA ARG A 49 -16.96 -8.28 4.97
C ARG A 49 -17.35 -6.86 4.66
N LEU A 50 -16.45 -6.14 4.01
CA LEU A 50 -16.69 -4.83 3.41
C LEU A 50 -16.17 -4.81 1.99
N ARG A 51 -16.99 -4.31 1.07
CA ARG A 51 -16.61 -4.05 -0.32
C ARG A 51 -16.52 -2.54 -0.54
N ILE A 52 -15.39 -2.09 -1.08
CA ILE A 52 -15.16 -0.72 -1.51
C ILE A 52 -15.04 -0.75 -3.03
N GLN A 53 -15.82 0.10 -3.71
CA GLN A 53 -15.80 0.19 -5.16
C GLN A 53 -15.59 1.64 -5.60
N SER A 54 -14.85 1.81 -6.70
CA SER A 54 -14.72 3.09 -7.37
C SER A 54 -14.63 2.90 -8.87
N ARG A 55 -15.60 3.45 -9.58
CA ARG A 55 -15.62 3.42 -11.04
C ARG A 55 -14.37 4.10 -11.60
N ASP A 56 -13.79 3.51 -12.64
CA ASP A 56 -12.62 4.00 -13.36
C ASP A 56 -11.33 4.04 -12.53
N ALA A 57 -11.32 3.46 -11.32
CA ALA A 57 -10.10 3.30 -10.54
C ALA A 57 -9.20 2.23 -11.15
N VAL A 58 -7.92 2.55 -11.24
CA VAL A 58 -6.87 1.62 -11.66
C VAL A 58 -6.42 0.75 -10.49
N SER A 59 -6.50 1.28 -9.27
CA SER A 59 -6.23 0.55 -8.05
C SER A 59 -6.91 1.19 -6.84
N LEU A 60 -7.13 0.40 -5.80
CA LEU A 60 -7.66 0.83 -4.51
C LEU A 60 -6.76 0.37 -3.37
N SER A 61 -6.64 1.16 -2.32
CA SER A 61 -6.11 0.72 -1.02
C SER A 61 -6.80 1.50 0.10
N VAL A 62 -6.59 1.06 1.33
CA VAL A 62 -7.13 1.71 2.53
C VAL A 62 -6.05 1.99 3.56
N GLY A 63 -6.22 3.10 4.27
CA GLY A 63 -5.47 3.47 5.46
C GLY A 63 -6.38 3.44 6.69
N PHE A 64 -6.03 2.59 7.65
CA PHE A 64 -6.68 2.52 8.94
C PHE A 64 -6.08 3.56 9.88
N THR A 65 -6.90 4.50 10.35
CA THR A 65 -6.49 5.47 11.38
C THR A 65 -6.68 4.93 12.80
N GLN A 66 -7.38 3.80 12.93
CA GLN A 66 -7.40 2.97 14.12
C GLN A 66 -7.33 1.51 13.70
N PHE A 67 -6.32 0.79 14.17
CA PHE A 67 -6.10 -0.62 13.88
C PHE A 67 -5.81 -1.39 15.17
N GLN A 68 -6.87 -1.92 15.79
CA GLN A 68 -6.76 -2.76 16.99
C GLN A 68 -7.62 -4.01 16.79
N LEU A 69 -6.96 -5.16 16.82
CA LEU A 69 -7.57 -6.47 16.65
C LEU A 69 -7.36 -7.30 17.91
N PRO A 70 -8.36 -8.07 18.37
CA PRO A 70 -8.16 -9.00 19.47
C PRO A 70 -7.26 -10.17 19.04
N ALA A 71 -6.67 -10.87 20.01
CA ALA A 71 -5.89 -12.08 19.73
C ALA A 71 -6.72 -13.10 18.93
N GLY A 72 -6.09 -13.70 17.91
CA GLY A 72 -6.73 -14.65 17.01
C GLY A 72 -7.56 -14.02 15.88
N ALA A 73 -7.74 -12.71 15.85
CA ALA A 73 -8.36 -12.04 14.70
C ALA A 73 -7.34 -11.83 13.57
N ALA A 74 -7.83 -11.93 12.33
CA ALA A 74 -7.04 -11.79 11.12
C ALA A 74 -7.83 -11.00 10.06
N LEU A 75 -7.22 -9.94 9.54
CA LEU A 75 -7.73 -9.16 8.43
C LEU A 75 -7.04 -9.58 7.12
N TYR A 76 -7.83 -9.72 6.07
CA TYR A 76 -7.39 -9.94 4.71
C TYR A 76 -7.91 -8.82 3.80
N VAL A 77 -7.12 -8.52 2.76
CA VAL A 77 -7.46 -7.56 1.70
C VAL A 77 -7.27 -8.24 0.37
N HIS A 78 -8.25 -8.17 -0.52
CA HIS A 78 -8.15 -8.79 -1.84
C HIS A 78 -9.05 -8.10 -2.87
N GLY A 79 -8.82 -8.39 -4.15
CA GLY A 79 -9.74 -8.04 -5.24
C GLY A 79 -10.79 -9.13 -5.48
N PRO A 80 -11.74 -8.90 -6.41
CA PRO A 80 -12.73 -9.90 -6.81
C PRO A 80 -12.07 -11.23 -7.21
N GLY A 81 -12.74 -12.34 -6.86
CA GLY A 81 -12.23 -13.70 -7.16
C GLY A 81 -10.96 -14.08 -6.41
N ASN A 82 -10.72 -13.50 -5.22
CA ASN A 82 -9.53 -13.73 -4.39
C ASN A 82 -8.22 -13.39 -5.12
N THR A 83 -8.25 -12.33 -5.93
CA THR A 83 -7.04 -11.83 -6.59
C THR A 83 -6.21 -10.99 -5.62
N ALA A 84 -4.89 -11.17 -5.62
CA ALA A 84 -3.95 -10.43 -4.77
C ALA A 84 -4.34 -10.43 -3.27
N VAL A 85 -4.48 -11.62 -2.68
CA VAL A 85 -4.77 -11.77 -1.25
C VAL A 85 -3.58 -11.29 -0.42
N HIS A 86 -3.81 -10.28 0.40
CA HIS A 86 -2.86 -9.73 1.36
C HIS A 86 -3.33 -10.00 2.79
N GLY A 87 -2.38 -10.23 3.69
CA GLY A 87 -2.61 -10.68 5.06
C GLY A 87 -2.13 -12.12 5.28
N PRO A 88 -2.46 -12.74 6.43
CA PRO A 88 -3.28 -12.18 7.50
C PRO A 88 -2.60 -11.02 8.21
N TYR A 89 -3.31 -9.90 8.36
CA TYR A 89 -2.91 -8.81 9.23
C TYR A 89 -3.50 -8.99 10.62
N THR A 90 -2.69 -8.80 11.63
CA THR A 90 -2.98 -8.97 13.04
C THR A 90 -2.67 -7.69 13.80
N ALA A 91 -2.94 -7.65 15.11
CA ALA A 91 -2.59 -6.50 15.93
C ALA A 91 -1.08 -6.12 15.89
N ALA A 92 -0.20 -7.07 15.54
CA ALA A 92 1.24 -6.83 15.43
C ALA A 92 1.63 -6.00 14.20
N ASP A 93 0.78 -5.91 13.19
CA ASP A 93 1.03 -5.17 11.94
C ASP A 93 0.70 -3.67 12.06
N ALA A 94 0.21 -3.24 13.22
CA ALA A 94 -0.08 -1.84 13.48
C ALA A 94 1.20 -1.04 13.74
N THR A 95 1.39 0.06 13.01
CA THR A 95 2.43 1.05 13.28
C THR A 95 1.79 2.29 13.87
N ALA A 96 2.15 2.65 15.10
CA ALA A 96 1.54 3.76 15.85
C ALA A 96 -0.01 3.71 15.90
N GLY A 97 -0.58 2.50 15.98
CA GLY A 97 -2.04 2.27 16.02
C GLY A 97 -2.74 2.41 14.65
N GLN A 98 -1.99 2.58 13.57
CA GLN A 98 -2.46 2.68 12.19
C GLN A 98 -1.99 1.48 11.37
N HIS A 99 -2.63 1.26 10.22
CA HIS A 99 -2.16 0.27 9.25
C HIS A 99 -2.54 0.71 7.84
N TRP A 100 -1.60 0.62 6.90
CA TRP A 100 -1.83 0.92 5.48
C TRP A 100 -1.68 -0.34 4.65
N THR A 101 -2.66 -0.56 3.79
CA THR A 101 -2.75 -1.80 3.00
C THR A 101 -2.04 -1.65 1.65
N PRO A 102 -1.48 -2.74 1.09
CA PRO A 102 -1.08 -2.79 -0.30
C PRO A 102 -2.24 -2.46 -1.23
N LEU A 103 -1.94 -1.89 -2.39
CA LEU A 103 -2.95 -1.64 -3.40
C LEU A 103 -3.46 -2.92 -4.05
N ILE A 104 -4.77 -3.00 -4.21
CA ILE A 104 -5.47 -3.95 -5.05
C ILE A 104 -5.68 -3.31 -6.42
N ARG A 105 -5.32 -4.03 -7.49
CA ARG A 105 -5.53 -3.55 -8.86
C ARG A 105 -7.00 -3.70 -9.25
N GLY A 106 -7.53 -2.69 -9.94
CA GLY A 106 -8.90 -2.63 -10.40
C GLY A 106 -9.78 -1.71 -9.56
N GLU A 107 -11.08 -1.83 -9.81
CA GLU A 107 -12.12 -0.93 -9.31
C GLU A 107 -12.77 -1.39 -8.00
N GLU A 108 -12.40 -2.56 -7.49
CA GLU A 108 -13.02 -3.18 -6.31
C GLU A 108 -11.94 -3.72 -5.37
N LEU A 109 -12.11 -3.42 -4.08
CA LEU A 109 -11.32 -3.93 -2.97
C LEU A 109 -12.27 -4.52 -1.93
N ILE A 110 -11.95 -5.72 -1.47
CA ILE A 110 -12.71 -6.47 -0.47
C ILE A 110 -11.83 -6.63 0.77
N LEU A 111 -12.44 -6.35 1.92
CA LEU A 111 -11.86 -6.55 3.25
C LEU A 111 -12.62 -7.68 3.92
N GLU A 112 -11.89 -8.65 4.44
CA GLU A 112 -12.43 -9.77 5.22
C GLU A 112 -11.74 -9.82 6.57
N LEU A 113 -12.48 -9.63 7.66
CA LEU A 113 -11.96 -9.77 9.03
C LEU A 113 -12.59 -11.00 9.68
N VAL A 114 -11.75 -11.98 9.99
CA VAL A 114 -12.12 -13.16 10.78
C VAL A 114 -11.79 -12.90 12.24
N VAL A 115 -12.73 -13.20 13.14
CA VAL A 115 -12.60 -12.97 14.58
C VAL A 115 -13.13 -14.18 15.36
N PRO A 116 -12.44 -14.64 16.43
CA PRO A 116 -12.96 -15.68 17.29
C PRO A 116 -14.32 -15.32 17.91
N ALA A 117 -15.14 -16.36 18.16
CA ALA A 117 -16.55 -16.25 18.57
C ALA A 117 -16.79 -15.27 19.75
N ASP A 118 -15.92 -15.31 20.76
CA ASP A 118 -15.98 -14.55 22.01
C ASP A 118 -15.21 -13.21 21.95
N ARG A 119 -14.57 -12.89 20.82
CA ARG A 119 -13.62 -11.77 20.72
C ARG A 119 -14.10 -10.60 19.88
N ARG A 120 -15.24 -10.71 19.19
CA ARG A 120 -15.82 -9.61 18.38
C ARG A 120 -15.91 -8.25 19.12
N PRO A 121 -16.31 -8.18 20.41
CA PRO A 121 -16.34 -6.91 21.14
C PRO A 121 -14.97 -6.22 21.31
N GLY A 122 -13.86 -6.91 21.04
CA GLY A 122 -12.49 -6.37 21.08
C GLY A 122 -12.02 -5.71 19.79
N VAL A 123 -12.79 -5.77 18.70
CA VAL A 123 -12.42 -5.16 17.41
C VAL A 123 -12.58 -3.63 17.49
N ARG A 124 -11.52 -2.89 17.19
CA ARG A 124 -11.58 -1.44 16.93
C ARG A 124 -10.84 -1.13 15.65
N LEU A 125 -11.59 -1.04 14.55
CA LEU A 125 -11.07 -0.65 13.25
C LEU A 125 -11.77 0.61 12.74
N LYS A 126 -10.99 1.52 12.17
CA LYS A 126 -11.50 2.69 11.45
C LYS A 126 -10.71 2.90 10.17
N ILE A 127 -11.38 2.73 9.03
CA ILE A 127 -10.85 3.12 7.73
C ILE A 127 -11.05 4.62 7.58
N GLY A 128 -10.01 5.36 7.96
CA GLY A 128 -9.98 6.81 7.91
C GLY A 128 -9.63 7.37 6.54
N LYS A 129 -9.00 6.56 5.69
CA LYS A 129 -8.51 6.96 4.39
C LYS A 129 -8.82 5.88 3.35
N THR A 130 -9.37 6.28 2.21
CA THR A 130 -9.46 5.42 1.03
C THR A 130 -8.67 6.03 -0.12
N VAL A 131 -7.81 5.22 -0.73
CA VAL A 131 -6.94 5.62 -1.83
C VAL A 131 -7.57 5.20 -3.15
N TYR A 132 -7.65 6.15 -4.08
CA TYR A 132 -8.15 5.96 -5.43
C TYR A 132 -7.02 6.21 -6.42
N GLY A 133 -6.42 5.13 -6.90
CA GLY A 133 -5.38 5.15 -7.92
C GLY A 133 -6.00 5.38 -9.29
N TYR A 134 -5.57 6.44 -9.97
CA TYR A 134 -5.98 6.74 -11.35
C TYR A 134 -4.85 6.50 -12.36
N ARG A 135 -3.65 6.13 -11.89
CA ARG A 135 -2.54 5.69 -12.73
C ARG A 135 -2.04 4.35 -12.26
N SER A 136 -1.66 3.50 -13.19
CA SER A 136 -0.92 2.29 -12.88
C SER A 136 0.41 2.67 -12.23
N LEU A 137 0.85 1.87 -11.27
CA LEU A 137 2.24 1.94 -10.85
C LEU A 137 3.13 1.48 -12.02
N PRO A 138 4.23 2.19 -12.34
CA PRO A 138 5.17 1.78 -13.38
C PRO A 138 5.62 0.33 -13.17
N GLY A 139 5.75 -0.46 -14.24
CA GLY A 139 6.00 -1.91 -14.20
C GLY A 139 6.16 -2.50 -15.59
N ARG A 140 6.53 -3.78 -15.66
CA ARG A 140 6.54 -4.54 -16.93
C ARG A 140 5.18 -4.40 -17.62
N GLY A 141 5.16 -3.75 -18.79
CA GLY A 141 3.96 -3.54 -19.62
C GLY A 141 3.26 -2.18 -19.47
N ASN A 142 3.64 -1.33 -18.49
CA ASN A 142 3.11 0.03 -18.35
C ASN A 142 4.28 1.03 -18.25
N ALA A 143 4.79 1.45 -19.41
CA ALA A 143 5.90 2.37 -19.50
C ALA A 143 5.50 3.77 -19.03
N VAL A 144 6.12 4.22 -17.95
CA VAL A 144 6.26 5.65 -17.61
C VAL A 144 7.57 6.11 -18.25
N PRO A 145 7.71 7.38 -18.69
CA PRO A 145 8.98 7.88 -19.19
C PRO A 145 10.10 7.54 -18.21
N SER A 146 11.21 6.98 -18.73
CA SER A 146 12.31 6.59 -17.86
C SER A 146 12.86 7.80 -17.13
N LYS A 147 12.92 7.71 -15.79
CA LYS A 147 13.69 8.66 -14.98
C LYS A 147 15.19 8.37 -15.04
N SER A 148 15.57 7.19 -15.50
CA SER A 148 16.97 6.80 -15.63
C SER A 148 17.55 7.41 -16.91
N GLY A 149 18.75 7.96 -16.81
CA GLY A 149 19.51 8.39 -17.97
C GLY A 149 19.99 7.17 -18.77
N SER A 150 20.35 7.37 -20.04
CA SER A 150 20.76 6.30 -20.97
C SER A 150 21.97 5.46 -20.53
N CYS A 151 22.72 5.90 -19.52
CA CYS A 151 23.83 5.15 -18.92
C CYS A 151 23.40 4.16 -17.82
N ASN A 152 22.14 4.18 -17.38
CA ASN A 152 21.65 3.28 -16.35
C ASN A 152 21.14 2.00 -16.99
N LEU A 153 21.65 0.87 -16.53
CA LEU A 153 21.20 -0.44 -16.95
C LEU A 153 20.07 -0.93 -16.04
N ASP A 154 19.06 -1.52 -16.66
CA ASP A 154 17.96 -2.14 -15.98
C ASP A 154 18.43 -3.41 -15.24
N VAL A 155 18.00 -3.57 -13.99
CA VAL A 155 18.46 -4.65 -13.12
C VAL A 155 17.96 -6.03 -13.58
N ALA A 156 16.97 -6.10 -14.48
CA ALA A 156 16.59 -7.36 -15.11
C ALA A 156 17.60 -7.86 -16.16
N CYS A 157 18.49 -7.00 -16.68
CA CYS A 157 19.48 -7.37 -17.67
C CYS A 157 20.61 -8.24 -17.07
N GLU A 158 21.31 -8.99 -17.92
CA GLU A 158 22.37 -9.93 -17.51
C GLU A 158 23.59 -9.21 -16.93
N GLU A 159 23.84 -7.97 -17.34
CA GLU A 159 24.92 -7.12 -16.82
C GLU A 159 24.77 -6.83 -15.32
N ALA A 160 23.55 -6.97 -14.76
CA ALA A 160 23.28 -6.82 -13.33
C ALA A 160 23.43 -8.13 -12.54
N ASP A 161 23.75 -9.26 -13.17
CA ASP A 161 23.94 -10.56 -12.49
C ASP A 161 24.98 -10.55 -11.36
N PRO A 162 26.11 -9.80 -11.45
CA PRO A 162 27.03 -9.71 -10.32
C PRO A 162 26.47 -8.98 -9.10
N TRP A 163 25.30 -8.32 -9.21
CA TRP A 163 24.74 -7.41 -8.20
C TRP A 163 23.40 -7.89 -7.62
N ARG A 164 23.04 -9.17 -7.81
CA ARG A 164 21.72 -9.69 -7.38
C ARG A 164 21.45 -9.49 -5.89
N GLU A 165 22.47 -9.45 -5.05
CA GLU A 165 22.30 -9.18 -3.61
C GLU A 165 21.88 -7.75 -3.34
N GLN A 166 22.55 -6.78 -3.98
CA GLN A 166 22.24 -5.36 -3.87
C GLN A 166 20.88 -5.06 -4.51
N VAL A 167 20.53 -5.72 -5.62
CA VAL A 167 19.20 -5.60 -6.23
C VAL A 167 18.09 -6.00 -5.26
N ARG A 168 18.31 -7.03 -4.42
CA ARG A 168 17.33 -7.46 -3.41
C ARG A 168 17.15 -6.46 -2.25
N SER A 169 18.11 -5.56 -2.02
CA SER A 169 17.96 -4.52 -0.98
C SER A 169 17.06 -3.38 -1.41
N VAL A 170 16.79 -3.23 -2.72
CA VAL A 170 15.98 -2.14 -3.26
C VAL A 170 14.50 -2.51 -3.26
N GLY A 171 13.69 -1.62 -2.68
CA GLY A 171 12.24 -1.73 -2.64
C GLY A 171 11.58 -0.51 -3.23
N ARG A 172 10.40 -0.70 -3.83
CA ARG A 172 9.48 0.41 -4.06
C ARG A 172 8.59 0.58 -2.84
N TYR A 173 8.09 1.78 -2.64
CA TYR A 173 7.09 2.00 -1.62
C TYR A 173 6.08 3.06 -2.05
N THR A 174 4.85 2.88 -1.61
CA THR A 174 3.83 3.91 -1.69
C THR A 174 3.69 4.63 -0.37
N PHE A 175 3.33 5.90 -0.39
CA PHE A 175 3.03 6.68 0.81
C PHE A 175 1.93 7.70 0.51
N GLU A 176 1.35 8.26 1.56
CA GLU A 176 0.36 9.33 1.51
C GLU A 176 1.00 10.65 1.95
N SER A 177 0.69 11.72 1.23
CA SER A 177 1.02 13.08 1.62
C SER A 177 -0.02 14.04 1.06
N ASN A 178 -0.58 14.88 1.94
CA ASN A 178 -1.49 15.97 1.58
C ASN A 178 -2.67 15.55 0.68
N GLY A 179 -3.34 14.44 1.03
CA GLY A 179 -4.50 13.91 0.33
C GLY A 179 -4.17 13.30 -1.02
N SER A 180 -2.90 12.98 -1.28
CA SER A 180 -2.45 12.34 -2.51
C SER A 180 -1.56 11.16 -2.16
N THR A 181 -1.46 10.19 -3.06
CA THR A 181 -0.56 9.05 -2.87
C THR A 181 0.47 8.97 -3.97
N PHE A 182 1.67 8.56 -3.56
CA PHE A 182 2.85 8.62 -4.39
C PHE A 182 3.64 7.32 -4.32
N LEU A 183 4.47 7.10 -5.32
CA LEU A 183 5.40 5.99 -5.42
C LEU A 183 6.84 6.52 -5.47
N CYS A 184 7.69 5.93 -4.63
CA CYS A 184 9.13 6.12 -4.61
C CYS A 184 9.84 4.77 -4.44
N SER A 185 11.16 4.81 -4.32
CA SER A 185 12.01 3.67 -4.01
C SER A 185 12.99 4.01 -2.91
N GLY A 186 13.40 3.00 -2.15
CA GLY A 186 14.45 3.09 -1.15
C GLY A 186 15.30 1.83 -1.15
N ALA A 187 16.32 1.80 -0.32
CA ALA A 187 17.19 0.64 -0.16
C ALA A 187 17.35 0.29 1.32
N LEU A 188 17.33 -1.01 1.62
CA LEU A 188 17.76 -1.50 2.92
C LEU A 188 19.27 -1.27 3.07
N ILE A 189 19.66 -0.79 4.24
CA ILE A 189 21.05 -0.57 4.61
C ILE A 189 21.33 -1.22 5.97
N ASN A 190 22.52 -1.78 6.12
CA ASN A 190 22.97 -2.32 7.40
C ASN A 190 23.64 -1.21 8.23
N ASN A 191 23.63 -1.35 9.55
CA ASN A 191 24.39 -0.49 10.45
C ASN A 191 25.78 -1.10 10.72
N THR A 192 26.66 -0.36 11.42
CA THR A 192 28.00 -0.86 11.80
C THR A 192 27.97 -1.95 12.88
N ALA A 193 26.81 -2.23 13.48
CA ALA A 193 26.64 -3.30 14.46
C ALA A 193 26.31 -4.65 13.81
N GLU A 194 25.93 -4.65 12.52
CA GLU A 194 25.54 -5.84 11.76
C GLU A 194 24.43 -6.67 12.41
N ASP A 195 23.54 -6.01 13.16
CA ASP A 195 22.51 -6.65 13.98
C ASP A 195 21.24 -7.05 13.19
N GLY A 196 21.20 -6.74 11.90
CA GLY A 196 20.07 -7.04 11.03
C GLY A 196 18.87 -6.11 11.22
N THR A 197 19.02 -4.99 11.94
CA THR A 197 17.98 -3.97 12.04
C THR A 197 17.63 -3.45 10.63
N PRO A 198 16.36 -3.52 10.20
CA PRO A 198 15.98 -3.23 8.81
C PRO A 198 15.85 -1.72 8.56
N TYR A 199 16.98 -1.01 8.59
CA TYR A 199 17.00 0.39 8.19
C TYR A 199 16.76 0.52 6.70
N LEU A 200 15.92 1.48 6.32
CA LEU A 200 15.67 1.84 4.93
C LEU A 200 16.08 3.30 4.72
N VAL A 201 16.90 3.55 3.71
CA VAL A 201 17.23 4.89 3.24
C VAL A 201 16.41 5.25 2.00
N THR A 202 15.93 6.48 1.95
CA THR A 202 15.20 7.03 0.80
C THR A 202 15.48 8.52 0.63
N ALA A 203 14.96 9.13 -0.43
CA ALA A 203 15.13 10.54 -0.73
C ALA A 203 14.17 11.43 0.09
N GLU A 204 14.69 12.56 0.56
CA GLU A 204 13.93 13.57 1.31
C GLU A 204 12.73 14.12 0.53
N HIS A 205 12.86 14.28 -0.80
CA HIS A 205 11.74 14.73 -1.63
C HIS A 205 10.57 13.73 -1.72
N CYS A 206 10.75 12.51 -1.21
CA CYS A 206 9.68 11.54 -1.03
C CYS A 206 9.15 11.55 0.40
N ILE A 207 10.02 11.44 1.40
CA ILE A 207 9.63 11.38 2.81
C ILE A 207 10.39 12.46 3.57
N SER A 208 9.64 13.41 4.12
CA SER A 208 10.17 14.57 4.84
C SER A 208 9.69 14.62 6.29
N THR A 209 8.63 13.87 6.64
CA THR A 209 8.11 13.80 8.01
C THR A 209 7.84 12.37 8.50
N PRO A 210 7.86 12.14 9.83
CA PRO A 210 7.46 10.85 10.41
C PRO A 210 6.03 10.44 10.06
N GLU A 211 5.11 11.40 9.92
CA GLU A 211 3.72 11.12 9.56
C GLU A 211 3.64 10.48 8.17
N GLU A 212 4.36 11.02 7.18
CA GLU A 212 4.46 10.41 5.85
C GLU A 212 5.06 8.99 5.94
N ALA A 213 6.10 8.81 6.75
CA ALA A 213 6.75 7.51 6.93
C ALA A 213 5.83 6.43 7.49
N THR A 214 4.92 6.78 8.41
CA THR A 214 3.94 5.83 8.98
C THR A 214 2.89 5.34 7.96
N THR A 215 2.79 5.97 6.79
CA THR A 215 1.89 5.57 5.71
C THR A 215 2.56 4.67 4.66
N MET A 216 3.84 4.36 4.83
CA MET A 216 4.62 3.63 3.84
C MET A 216 4.17 2.17 3.72
N VAL A 217 3.97 1.73 2.48
CA VAL A 217 3.76 0.32 2.14
C VAL A 217 4.83 -0.11 1.15
N PHE A 218 5.61 -1.13 1.52
CA PHE A 218 6.77 -1.60 0.76
C PHE A 218 6.41 -2.73 -0.21
N TYR A 219 7.02 -2.68 -1.40
CA TYR A 219 6.90 -3.66 -2.47
C TYR A 219 8.31 -4.09 -2.91
N TRP A 220 8.63 -5.36 -2.66
CA TRP A 220 9.94 -5.94 -2.93
C TRP A 220 9.96 -6.73 -4.24
N ASN A 221 11.15 -7.11 -4.68
CA ASN A 221 11.39 -7.91 -5.90
C ASN A 221 10.87 -7.25 -7.19
N TYR A 222 10.87 -5.92 -7.23
CA TYR A 222 10.57 -5.18 -8.45
C TYR A 222 11.81 -5.08 -9.34
N GLN A 223 11.66 -5.46 -10.61
CA GLN A 223 12.71 -5.33 -11.62
C GLN A 223 12.11 -4.72 -12.88
N ASN A 224 12.84 -3.79 -13.48
CA ASN A 224 12.67 -3.37 -14.86
C ASN A 224 13.69 -4.11 -15.70
#